data_AF-X0SXY2-F1
#
_entry.id   AF-X0SXY2-F1
#
_cell.length_a   1.000
_cell.length_b   1.000
_cell.length_c   1.000
_cell.angle_alpha   90.00
_cell.angle_beta   90.00
_cell.angle_gamma   90.00
#
_symmetry.space_group_name_H-M   'P 1'
#
loop_
_entity.id
_entity.type
_entity.pdbx_description
1 polymer ?
#
loop_
_entity_poly.entity_id
_entity_poly.type
_entity_poly.pdbx_seq_one_letter_code
_entity_poly.pdbx_strand_id
1 'polypeptide(L)'
;MFDWKIIAAVFIALIVVSYVVIGVPGIREFFGSAASGIGRLLESSPFGGLFSSGSIKKTPAEITLFPDSFSLKPELPVNISAGDTLLQDFRGEIAVNLENDTISMKQEGSSLVISPRLELVVIKGLKISRLELEGMRANVKSGDVNTSIENGTLEILDFLGEGRITSDYIKLSGNVTRIRGDGWEIS
;
A
#
# COMPACT_ATOMS: atom_id res chain seq x y z
N MET A 1 42.97 -8.56 12.10
CA MET A 1 41.97 -8.38 13.17
C MET A 1 40.62 -8.46 12.48
N PHE A 2 39.88 -9.57 12.63
CA PHE A 2 38.55 -9.66 12.02
C PHE A 2 37.67 -8.57 12.64
N ASP A 3 37.11 -7.71 11.80
CA ASP A 3 36.31 -6.59 12.26
C ASP A 3 35.05 -7.16 12.93
N TRP A 4 34.94 -6.94 14.24
CA TRP A 4 33.84 -7.46 15.06
C TRP A 4 32.47 -7.03 14.50
N LYS A 5 32.44 -5.95 13.72
CA LYS A 5 31.27 -5.42 13.02
C LYS A 5 30.79 -6.34 11.89
N ILE A 6 31.71 -6.98 11.18
CA ILE A 6 31.39 -7.96 10.12
C ILE A 6 30.81 -9.21 10.76
N ILE A 7 31.37 -9.63 11.90
CA ILE A 7 30.87 -10.79 12.66
C ILE A 7 29.43 -10.53 13.15
N ALA A 8 29.15 -9.35 13.69
CA ALA A 8 27.81 -8.98 14.16
C ALA A 8 26.77 -8.93 13.03
N ALA A 9 27.12 -8.32 11.88
CA ALA A 9 26.22 -8.24 10.73
C ALA A 9 25.90 -9.62 10.14
N VAL A 10 26.90 -10.50 10.04
CA VAL A 10 26.73 -11.87 9.58
C VAL A 10 25.87 -12.68 10.56
N PHE A 11 26.03 -12.45 11.88
CA PHE A 11 25.22 -13.12 12.89
C PHE A 11 23.74 -12.71 12.83
N ILE A 12 23.46 -11.42 12.65
CA ILE A 12 22.09 -10.91 12.48
C ILE A 12 21.45 -11.44 11.19
N ALA A 13 22.20 -11.43 10.08
CA ALA A 13 21.71 -11.98 8.82
C ALA A 13 21.43 -13.48 8.93
N LEU A 14 22.30 -14.25 9.60
CA LEU A 14 22.10 -15.68 9.86
C LEU A 14 20.88 -15.95 10.74
N ILE A 15 20.62 -15.11 11.75
CA ILE A 15 19.41 -15.22 12.57
C ILE A 15 18.18 -14.99 11.69
N VAL A 16 18.13 -13.92 10.91
CA VAL A 16 16.97 -13.63 10.04
C VAL A 16 16.71 -14.77 9.06
N VAL A 17 17.77 -15.27 8.39
CA VAL A 17 17.65 -16.36 7.41
C VAL A 17 17.25 -17.68 8.09
N SER A 18 17.81 -18.00 9.27
CA SER A 18 17.46 -19.20 10.04
C SER A 18 15.97 -19.22 10.45
N TYR A 19 15.43 -18.10 10.93
CA TYR A 19 14.05 -18.04 11.42
C TYR A 19 13.01 -17.99 10.29
N VAL A 20 13.34 -17.45 9.13
CA VAL A 20 12.47 -17.49 7.93
C VAL A 20 12.32 -18.93 7.41
N VAL A 21 13.36 -19.76 7.55
CA VAL A 21 13.33 -21.16 7.09
C VAL A 21 12.56 -22.08 8.04
N ILE A 22 12.48 -21.77 9.34
CA ILE A 22 11.85 -22.66 10.36
C ILE A 22 10.34 -22.43 10.49
N GLY A 23 9.77 -21.37 9.89
CA GLY A 23 8.31 -21.23 9.73
C GLY A 23 7.51 -21.23 11.05
N VAL A 24 8.06 -20.68 12.13
CA VAL A 24 7.39 -20.68 13.44
C VAL A 24 6.30 -19.61 13.51
N PRO A 25 5.05 -19.95 13.88
CA PRO A 25 4.00 -18.97 14.13
C PRO A 25 4.28 -18.23 15.46
N GLY A 26 4.46 -16.90 15.38
CA GLY A 26 4.84 -16.05 16.54
C GLY A 26 5.72 -14.85 16.21
N ILE A 27 6.17 -14.74 14.95
CA ILE A 27 7.08 -13.69 14.43
C ILE A 27 6.61 -12.27 14.73
N ARG A 28 5.29 -12.00 14.77
CA ARG A 28 4.76 -10.65 15.01
C ARG A 28 5.13 -10.07 16.38
N GLU A 29 5.18 -10.90 17.42
CA GLU A 29 5.45 -10.44 18.80
C GLU A 29 6.94 -10.24 19.06
N PHE A 30 7.80 -11.06 18.44
CA PHE A 30 9.25 -10.93 18.57
C PHE A 30 9.79 -9.74 17.75
N PHE A 31 9.27 -9.49 16.54
CA PHE A 31 9.61 -8.29 15.77
C PHE A 31 9.08 -7.01 16.42
N GLY A 32 7.91 -7.05 17.07
CA GLY A 32 7.40 -5.92 17.86
C GLY A 32 8.36 -5.54 19.01
N SER A 33 8.93 -6.52 19.70
CA SER A 33 9.90 -6.27 20.77
C SER A 33 11.30 -5.90 20.25
N ALA A 34 11.78 -6.56 19.20
CA ALA A 34 13.10 -6.32 18.61
C ALA A 34 13.19 -4.97 17.86
N ALA A 35 12.10 -4.51 17.23
CA ALA A 35 12.06 -3.21 16.54
C ALA A 35 12.34 -2.04 17.49
N SER A 36 11.91 -2.16 18.75
CA SER A 36 12.16 -1.13 19.76
C SER A 36 13.64 -1.05 20.21
N GLY A 37 14.35 -2.19 20.20
CA GLY A 37 15.78 -2.27 20.53
C GLY A 37 16.72 -1.93 19.36
N ILE A 38 16.34 -2.34 18.15
CA ILE A 38 17.12 -2.07 16.92
C ILE A 38 17.09 -0.59 16.56
N GLY A 39 15.96 0.10 16.81
CA GLY A 39 15.86 1.55 16.60
C GLY A 39 16.89 2.36 17.39
N ARG A 40 17.11 2.01 18.67
CA ARG A 40 18.09 2.69 19.54
C ARG A 40 19.54 2.38 19.16
N LEU A 41 19.82 1.15 18.72
CA LEU A 41 21.14 0.74 18.25
C LEU A 41 21.54 1.43 16.95
N LEU A 42 20.57 1.69 16.06
CA LEU A 42 20.78 2.41 14.81
C LEU A 42 20.93 3.94 15.00
N GLU A 43 20.25 4.53 15.98
CA GLU A 43 20.44 5.95 16.34
C GLU A 43 21.83 6.23 16.93
N SER A 44 22.40 5.29 17.68
CA SER A 44 23.75 5.43 18.28
C SER A 44 24.92 5.07 17.34
N SER A 45 24.63 4.71 16.08
CA SER A 45 25.62 4.18 15.16
C SER A 45 26.28 5.29 14.33
N PRO A 46 27.61 5.28 14.14
CA PRO A 46 28.32 6.21 13.25
C PRO A 46 27.93 6.06 11.77
N PHE A 47 27.05 5.11 11.44
CA PHE A 47 26.42 4.94 10.12
C PHE A 47 25.08 5.70 9.98
N GLY A 48 24.61 6.40 11.01
CA GLY A 48 23.36 7.19 11.00
C GLY A 48 23.30 8.32 9.95
N GLY A 49 24.42 8.63 9.28
CA GLY A 49 24.47 9.57 8.15
C GLY A 49 24.24 8.95 6.76
N LEU A 50 24.34 7.62 6.60
CA LEU A 50 24.13 6.96 5.30
C LEU A 50 22.69 6.52 5.08
N PHE A 51 21.91 6.44 6.16
CA PHE A 51 20.46 6.32 6.12
C PHE A 51 19.84 7.56 6.76
N SER A 52 20.20 8.74 6.24
CA SER A 52 19.22 9.82 6.17
C SER A 52 18.07 9.27 5.32
N SER A 53 17.17 8.52 5.95
CA SER A 53 15.78 8.49 5.53
C SER A 53 15.36 9.95 5.63
N GLY A 54 15.55 10.71 4.55
CA GLY A 54 14.83 11.94 4.36
C GLY A 54 13.40 11.55 4.60
N SER A 55 12.85 12.01 5.71
CA SER A 55 11.52 11.64 6.14
C SER A 55 10.58 12.23 5.10
N ILE A 56 10.31 11.47 4.05
CA ILE A 56 9.25 11.76 3.11
C ILE A 56 8.02 11.88 4.00
N LYS A 57 7.55 13.12 4.19
CA LYS A 57 6.38 13.39 5.03
C LYS A 57 5.25 12.58 4.42
N LYS A 58 4.80 11.60 5.20
CA LYS A 58 3.68 10.75 4.85
C LYS A 58 2.46 11.36 5.50
N THR A 59 1.65 11.99 4.68
CA THR A 59 0.44 12.67 5.12
C THR A 59 -0.72 11.67 5.06
N PRO A 60 -1.47 11.46 6.16
CA PRO A 60 -2.64 10.59 6.15
C PRO A 60 -3.74 11.21 5.28
N ALA A 61 -4.26 10.43 4.34
CA ALA A 61 -5.31 10.88 3.42
C ALA A 61 -6.39 9.83 3.22
N GLU A 62 -7.59 10.34 3.01
CA GLU A 62 -8.76 9.59 2.59
C GLU A 62 -9.26 10.17 1.27
N ILE A 63 -9.32 9.33 0.23
CA ILE A 63 -9.65 9.73 -1.13
C ILE A 63 -10.78 8.84 -1.61
N THR A 64 -11.92 9.44 -1.95
CA THR A 64 -13.07 8.72 -2.52
C THR A 64 -13.20 9.10 -3.99
N LEU A 65 -13.19 8.10 -4.86
CA LEU A 65 -13.27 8.22 -6.31
C LEU A 65 -14.58 7.62 -6.80
N PHE A 66 -15.17 8.22 -7.82
CA PHE A 66 -16.42 7.76 -8.44
C PHE A 66 -16.23 7.46 -9.94
N PRO A 67 -15.45 6.42 -10.32
CA PRO A 67 -15.30 6.03 -11.71
C PRO A 67 -16.45 5.13 -12.19
N ASP A 68 -16.77 5.16 -13.48
CA ASP A 68 -17.68 4.17 -14.07
C ASP A 68 -17.01 2.79 -14.17
N SER A 69 -15.72 2.77 -14.52
CA SER A 69 -14.88 1.58 -14.55
C SER A 69 -13.42 1.93 -14.30
N PHE A 70 -12.64 0.96 -13.82
CA PHE A 70 -11.20 1.11 -13.66
C PHE A 70 -10.50 -0.24 -13.73
N SER A 71 -9.20 -0.21 -14.05
CA SER A 71 -8.31 -1.36 -13.91
C SER A 71 -7.09 -0.94 -13.09
N LEU A 72 -6.64 -1.81 -12.19
CA LEU A 72 -5.42 -1.62 -11.44
C LEU A 72 -4.57 -2.90 -11.48
N LYS A 73 -3.25 -2.70 -11.58
CA LYS A 73 -2.24 -3.75 -11.43
C LYS A 73 -1.33 -3.38 -10.25
N PRO A 74 -1.47 -4.04 -9.09
CA PRO A 74 -0.64 -3.74 -7.93
C PRO A 74 0.85 -3.93 -8.25
N GLU A 75 1.69 -2.99 -7.81
CA GLU A 75 3.15 -3.09 -7.98
C GLU A 75 3.76 -4.24 -7.17
N LEU A 76 3.14 -4.53 -6.03
CA LEU A 76 3.54 -5.55 -5.07
C LEU A 76 2.37 -6.51 -4.83
N PRO A 77 2.64 -7.74 -4.35
CA PRO A 77 1.59 -8.64 -3.91
C PRO A 77 0.66 -7.98 -2.91
N VAL A 78 -0.64 -8.17 -3.09
CA VAL A 78 -1.67 -7.64 -2.19
C VAL A 78 -2.58 -8.74 -1.69
N ASN A 79 -3.15 -8.52 -0.52
CA ASN A 79 -4.21 -9.38 0.00
C ASN A 79 -5.55 -8.76 -0.37
N ILE A 80 -6.40 -9.55 -1.01
CA ILE A 80 -7.73 -9.13 -1.47
C ILE A 80 -8.78 -9.95 -0.73
N SER A 81 -9.76 -9.26 -0.17
CA SER A 81 -10.98 -9.87 0.39
C SER A 81 -12.18 -9.37 -0.41
N ALA A 82 -12.99 -10.29 -0.92
CA ALA A 82 -14.20 -10.01 -1.70
C ALA A 82 -15.29 -11.02 -1.30
N GLY A 83 -16.24 -10.59 -0.47
CA GLY A 83 -17.22 -11.50 0.16
C GLY A 83 -16.51 -12.63 0.92
N ASP A 84 -16.89 -13.88 0.62
CA ASP A 84 -16.27 -15.09 1.19
C ASP A 84 -14.93 -15.49 0.53
N THR A 85 -14.48 -14.72 -0.48
CA THR A 85 -13.21 -15.00 -1.17
C THR A 85 -12.07 -14.22 -0.53
N LEU A 86 -11.00 -14.94 -0.18
CA LEU A 86 -9.74 -14.36 0.27
C LEU A 86 -8.63 -14.79 -0.70
N LEU A 87 -7.96 -13.81 -1.32
CA LEU A 87 -6.77 -14.02 -2.13
C LEU A 87 -5.56 -13.49 -1.37
N GLN A 88 -4.60 -14.37 -1.11
CA GLN A 88 -3.34 -14.02 -0.45
C GLN A 88 -2.24 -13.86 -1.49
N ASP A 89 -1.38 -12.86 -1.28
CA ASP A 89 -0.23 -12.56 -2.14
C ASP A 89 -0.59 -12.46 -3.64
N PHE A 90 -1.77 -11.91 -3.94
CA PHE A 90 -2.27 -11.77 -5.30
C PHE A 90 -1.36 -10.87 -6.14
N ARG A 91 -1.03 -11.33 -7.34
CA ARG A 91 -0.30 -10.58 -8.38
C ARG A 91 -1.09 -10.68 -9.66
N GLY A 92 -1.52 -9.56 -10.21
CA GLY A 92 -2.37 -9.60 -11.38
C GLY A 92 -3.10 -8.30 -11.62
N GLU A 93 -4.03 -8.36 -12.56
CA GLU A 93 -4.91 -7.25 -12.89
C GLU A 93 -6.24 -7.41 -12.14
N ILE A 94 -6.72 -6.30 -11.59
CA ILE A 94 -8.04 -6.17 -10.98
C ILE A 94 -8.79 -5.15 -11.83
N ALA A 95 -9.78 -5.60 -12.61
CA ALA A 95 -10.64 -4.75 -13.40
C ALA A 95 -12.04 -4.73 -12.78
N VAL A 96 -12.59 -3.54 -12.61
CA VAL A 96 -13.89 -3.31 -12.00
C VAL A 96 -14.70 -2.43 -12.93
N ASN A 97 -15.97 -2.79 -13.10
CA ASN A 97 -16.96 -1.99 -13.79
C ASN A 97 -18.13 -1.79 -12.83
N LEU A 98 -18.27 -0.55 -12.34
CA LEU A 98 -19.28 -0.15 -11.36
C LEU A 98 -20.67 -0.06 -11.99
N GLU A 99 -20.78 0.35 -13.26
CA GLU A 99 -22.08 0.37 -13.97
C GLU A 99 -22.75 -1.00 -14.05
N ASN A 100 -21.95 -2.08 -14.13
CA ASN A 100 -22.42 -3.45 -14.26
C ASN A 100 -22.24 -4.29 -12.98
N ASP A 101 -21.81 -3.70 -11.87
CA ASP A 101 -21.49 -4.39 -10.61
C ASP A 101 -20.57 -5.61 -10.78
N THR A 102 -19.57 -5.50 -11.67
CA THR A 102 -18.65 -6.59 -11.95
C THR A 102 -17.23 -6.27 -11.50
N ILE A 103 -16.57 -7.28 -10.94
CA ILE A 103 -15.14 -7.30 -10.71
C ILE A 103 -14.55 -8.55 -11.34
N SER A 104 -13.38 -8.41 -11.95
CA SER A 104 -12.59 -9.50 -12.46
C SER A 104 -11.16 -9.38 -11.96
N MET A 105 -10.61 -10.48 -11.46
CA MET A 105 -9.24 -10.57 -10.97
C MET A 105 -8.52 -11.64 -11.79
N LYS A 106 -7.56 -11.21 -12.59
CA LYS A 106 -6.77 -12.09 -13.45
C LYS A 106 -5.36 -12.23 -12.89
N GLN A 107 -5.03 -13.43 -12.43
CA GLN A 107 -3.72 -13.73 -11.88
C GLN A 107 -2.64 -13.70 -12.98
N GLU A 108 -1.51 -13.06 -12.70
CA GLU A 108 -0.37 -12.99 -13.61
C GLU A 108 0.22 -14.39 -13.86
N GLY A 109 0.51 -14.71 -15.12
CA GLY A 109 1.03 -16.02 -15.53
C GLY A 109 0.00 -17.16 -15.48
N SER A 110 -1.28 -16.87 -15.24
CA SER A 110 -2.35 -17.86 -15.18
C SER A 110 -3.51 -17.52 -16.12
N SER A 111 -4.25 -18.53 -16.55
CA SER A 111 -5.55 -18.36 -17.22
C SER A 111 -6.71 -18.24 -16.22
N LEU A 112 -6.45 -18.38 -14.92
CA LEU A 112 -7.46 -18.24 -13.87
C LEU A 112 -7.97 -16.79 -13.79
N VAL A 113 -9.29 -16.65 -13.90
CA VAL A 113 -10.00 -15.39 -13.69
C VAL A 113 -11.03 -15.62 -12.59
N ILE A 114 -10.99 -14.79 -11.55
CA ILE A 114 -11.92 -14.83 -10.43
C ILE A 114 -12.84 -13.63 -10.56
N SER A 115 -14.16 -13.88 -10.65
CA SER A 115 -15.16 -12.83 -10.88
C SER A 115 -16.27 -12.88 -9.83
N PRO A 116 -16.00 -12.46 -8.58
CA PRO A 116 -17.05 -12.38 -7.56
C PRO A 116 -18.03 -11.27 -7.91
N ARG A 117 -19.22 -11.29 -7.28
CA ARG A 117 -20.11 -10.13 -7.32
C ARG A 117 -19.47 -8.95 -6.62
N LEU A 118 -19.71 -7.75 -7.14
CA LEU A 118 -19.25 -6.53 -6.50
C LEU A 118 -20.17 -6.21 -5.32
N GLU A 119 -19.69 -6.44 -4.10
CA GLU A 119 -20.36 -6.00 -2.85
C GLU A 119 -19.41 -5.07 -2.10
N LEU A 120 -18.39 -5.66 -1.47
CA LEU A 120 -17.28 -4.95 -0.86
C LEU A 120 -16.00 -5.72 -1.17
N VAL A 121 -15.06 -5.03 -1.80
CA VAL A 121 -13.72 -5.56 -2.05
C VAL A 121 -12.71 -4.73 -1.26
N VAL A 122 -11.89 -5.39 -0.45
CA VAL A 122 -10.86 -4.76 0.36
C VAL A 122 -9.50 -5.24 -0.10
N ILE A 123 -8.66 -4.30 -0.53
CA ILE A 123 -7.28 -4.52 -0.97
C ILE A 123 -6.35 -3.93 0.09
N LYS A 124 -5.63 -4.78 0.81
CA LYS A 124 -4.71 -4.38 1.88
C LYS A 124 -3.28 -4.29 1.38
N GLY A 125 -2.57 -3.25 1.83
CA GLY A 125 -1.16 -3.03 1.46
C GLY A 125 -1.02 -2.51 0.03
N LEU A 126 -2.06 -1.85 -0.50
CA LEU A 126 -2.05 -1.27 -1.83
C LEU A 126 -0.99 -0.16 -1.89
N LYS A 127 -0.02 -0.34 -2.78
CA LYS A 127 1.00 0.66 -3.11
C LYS A 127 0.75 1.20 -4.50
N ILE A 128 0.70 2.53 -4.62
CA ILE A 128 0.56 3.23 -5.89
C ILE A 128 1.64 4.32 -5.93
N SER A 129 2.63 4.18 -6.80
CA SER A 129 3.68 5.21 -6.92
C SER A 129 3.12 6.51 -7.50
N ARG A 130 2.21 6.41 -8.47
CA ARG A 130 1.54 7.55 -9.08
C ARG A 130 0.16 7.15 -9.59
N LEU A 131 -0.85 7.94 -9.24
CA LEU A 131 -2.19 7.88 -9.83
C LEU A 131 -2.49 9.26 -10.42
N GLU A 132 -2.84 9.30 -11.70
CA GLU A 132 -3.33 10.49 -12.37
C GLU A 132 -4.75 10.21 -12.83
N LEU A 133 -5.67 11.10 -12.47
CA LEU A 133 -7.08 11.03 -12.84
C LEU A 133 -7.45 12.34 -13.52
N GLU A 134 -8.17 12.24 -14.62
CA GLU A 134 -8.68 13.38 -15.38
C GLU A 134 -10.20 13.23 -15.56
N GLY A 135 -10.93 14.33 -15.40
CA GLY A 135 -12.37 14.38 -15.62
C GLY A 135 -13.20 13.55 -14.63
N MET A 136 -12.61 13.11 -13.51
CA MET A 136 -13.26 12.25 -12.53
C MET A 136 -13.78 13.05 -11.34
N ARG A 137 -14.90 12.61 -10.78
CA ARG A 137 -15.38 13.10 -9.49
C ARG A 137 -14.56 12.46 -8.37
N ALA A 138 -14.06 13.28 -7.45
CA ALA A 138 -13.29 12.80 -6.30
C ALA A 138 -13.52 13.67 -5.06
N ASN A 139 -13.52 13.04 -3.88
CA ASN A 139 -13.48 13.73 -2.59
C ASN A 139 -12.15 13.41 -1.91
N VAL A 140 -11.43 14.43 -1.45
CA VAL A 140 -10.14 14.31 -0.78
C VAL A 140 -10.22 14.92 0.60
N LYS A 141 -9.86 14.13 1.62
CA LYS A 141 -9.78 14.55 3.01
C LYS A 141 -8.40 14.23 3.57
N SER A 142 -7.74 15.24 4.14
CA SER A 142 -6.44 15.09 4.79
C SER A 142 -6.24 16.21 5.82
N GLY A 143 -6.17 15.87 7.11
CA GLY A 143 -6.14 16.86 8.18
C GLY A 143 -7.37 17.78 8.12
N ASP A 144 -7.12 19.09 8.09
CA ASP A 144 -8.17 20.12 7.97
C ASP A 144 -8.61 20.38 6.52
N VAL A 145 -7.95 19.77 5.53
CA VAL A 145 -8.34 19.89 4.13
C VAL A 145 -9.46 18.90 3.82
N ASN A 146 -10.57 19.41 3.31
CA ASN A 146 -11.69 18.64 2.77
C ASN A 146 -12.15 19.32 1.48
N THR A 147 -11.89 18.68 0.34
CA THR A 147 -12.17 19.24 -0.98
C THR A 147 -12.83 18.21 -1.88
N SER A 148 -13.69 18.69 -2.77
CA SER A 148 -14.37 17.90 -3.79
C SER A 148 -13.96 18.42 -5.16
N ILE A 149 -13.57 17.51 -6.05
CA ILE A 149 -13.29 17.77 -7.45
C ILE A 149 -14.48 17.24 -8.24
N GLU A 150 -15.06 18.10 -9.08
CA GLU A 150 -16.08 17.74 -10.06
C GLU A 150 -15.49 17.98 -11.44
N ASN A 151 -15.25 16.90 -12.20
CA ASN A 151 -14.67 16.95 -13.56
C ASN A 151 -13.34 17.74 -13.65
N GLY A 152 -12.37 17.41 -12.79
CA GLY A 152 -11.06 18.05 -12.74
C GLY A 152 -9.90 17.04 -12.76
N THR A 153 -8.68 17.51 -12.48
CA THR A 153 -7.50 16.64 -12.38
C THR A 153 -7.14 16.32 -10.93
N LEU A 154 -6.70 15.08 -10.69
CA LEU A 154 -6.20 14.63 -9.39
C LEU A 154 -4.94 13.78 -9.59
N GLU A 155 -3.84 14.19 -8.97
CA GLU A 155 -2.60 13.44 -8.91
C GLU A 155 -2.32 12.99 -7.47
N ILE A 156 -2.07 11.70 -7.28
CA ILE A 156 -1.67 11.11 -6.01
C ILE A 156 -0.29 10.48 -6.18
N LEU A 157 0.62 10.77 -5.25
CA LEU A 157 1.99 10.28 -5.31
C LEU A 157 2.34 9.48 -4.05
N ASP A 158 2.97 8.33 -4.29
CA ASP A 158 3.45 7.36 -3.29
C ASP A 158 2.40 7.02 -2.23
N PHE A 159 1.22 6.60 -2.69
CA PHE A 159 0.20 6.08 -1.80
C PHE A 159 0.60 4.70 -1.25
N LEU A 160 0.42 4.53 0.06
CA LEU A 160 0.45 3.24 0.73
C LEU A 160 -0.71 3.13 1.72
N GLY A 161 -1.57 2.15 1.53
CA GLY A 161 -2.70 1.95 2.42
C GLY A 161 -3.64 0.83 2.01
N GLU A 162 -4.93 1.10 2.17
CA GLU A 162 -6.02 0.20 1.86
C GLU A 162 -6.92 0.82 0.79
N GLY A 163 -7.33 0.00 -0.18
CA GLY A 163 -8.39 0.33 -1.12
C GLY A 163 -9.66 -0.44 -0.76
N ARG A 164 -10.79 0.26 -0.63
CA ARG A 164 -12.13 -0.33 -0.51
C ARG A 164 -12.92 -0.02 -1.77
N ILE A 165 -13.48 -1.02 -2.41
CA ILE A 165 -14.30 -0.86 -3.62
C ILE A 165 -15.71 -1.33 -3.25
N THR A 166 -16.68 -0.48 -3.54
CA THR A 166 -18.12 -0.73 -3.38
C THR A 166 -18.80 -0.54 -4.74
N SER A 167 -20.11 -0.78 -4.83
CA SER A 167 -20.89 -0.47 -6.05
C SER A 167 -20.80 0.99 -6.47
N ASP A 168 -20.66 1.91 -5.50
CA ASP A 168 -20.85 3.34 -5.75
C ASP A 168 -19.53 4.11 -5.86
N TYR A 169 -18.48 3.61 -5.21
CA TYR A 169 -17.21 4.33 -5.11
C TYR A 169 -16.02 3.43 -4.80
N ILE A 170 -14.83 3.97 -5.05
CA ILE A 170 -13.55 3.49 -4.53
C ILE A 170 -13.09 4.42 -3.42
N LYS A 171 -12.70 3.87 -2.27
CA LYS A 171 -12.14 4.63 -1.16
C LYS A 171 -10.72 4.16 -0.88
N LEU A 172 -9.76 5.06 -1.03
CA LEU A 172 -8.37 4.88 -0.65
C LEU A 172 -8.15 5.51 0.73
N SER A 173 -7.66 4.73 1.68
CA SER A 173 -7.35 5.20 3.03
C SER A 173 -5.92 4.80 3.37
N GLY A 174 -5.04 5.77 3.59
CA GLY A 174 -3.63 5.49 3.77
C GLY A 174 -2.76 6.73 3.94
N ASN A 175 -1.49 6.58 3.62
CA ASN A 175 -0.53 7.67 3.61
C ASN A 175 -0.10 7.98 2.19
N VAL A 176 0.16 9.25 1.92
CA VAL A 176 0.64 9.77 0.63
C VAL A 176 1.84 10.67 0.87
N THR A 177 2.72 10.79 -0.12
CA THR A 177 3.73 11.85 -0.12
C THR A 177 3.12 13.18 -0.55
N ARG A 178 2.20 13.12 -1.53
CA ARG A 178 1.59 14.33 -2.09
C ARG A 178 0.26 14.01 -2.77
N ILE A 179 -0.67 14.95 -2.67
CA ILE A 179 -1.89 14.99 -3.47
C ILE A 179 -1.96 16.37 -4.12
N ARG A 180 -2.23 16.43 -5.42
CA ARG A 180 -2.41 17.67 -6.16
C ARG A 180 -3.73 17.64 -6.90
N GLY A 181 -4.48 18.72 -6.80
CA GLY A 181 -5.65 18.99 -7.64
C GLY A 181 -5.56 20.37 -8.28
N ASP A 182 -6.62 20.77 -8.97
CA ASP A 182 -6.66 22.03 -9.70
C ASP A 182 -6.51 23.24 -8.75
N GLY A 183 -5.29 23.79 -8.69
CA GLY A 183 -4.95 24.97 -7.88
C GLY A 183 -4.64 24.71 -6.40
N TRP A 184 -4.51 23.45 -5.96
CA TRP A 184 -4.19 23.12 -4.57
C TRP A 184 -3.26 21.90 -4.45
N GLU A 185 -2.52 21.82 -3.34
CA GLU A 185 -1.57 20.73 -3.07
C GLU A 185 -1.57 20.39 -1.56
N ILE A 186 -1.41 19.11 -1.25
CA ILE A 186 -1.24 18.57 0.10
C ILE A 186 0.07 17.77 0.11
N SER A 187 0.98 18.06 1.05
CA SER A 187 2.29 17.40 1.21
C SER A 187 2.67 17.21 2.68
#